data_AF-A0A529SI00-F1
#
_entry.id   AF-A0A529SI00-F1
#
_cell.length_a   1.000
_cell.length_b   1.000
_cell.length_c   1.000
_cell.angle_alpha   90.00
_cell.angle_beta   90.00
_cell.angle_gamma   90.00
#
_symmetry.space_group_name_H-M   'P 1'
#
loop_
_entity.id
_entity.type
_entity.pdbx_description
1 polymer ?
#
loop_
_entity_poly.entity_id
_entity_poly.type
_entity_poly.pdbx_seq_one_letter_code
_entity_poly.pdbx_strand_id
1 'polypeptide(L)'
;VMVFVHGYNTGFDDAVYRLTQIVHDSGYPGTPVLFSWASGAKTTDYVYDKESAAAARDQLEVTLRMLAQTGARRIDIVAHSMGTWVTMETLRQLAITGDRDLSGKLGDVVLASPDIDVDVFKSQMRRYGKPDKPFILLL
;
A
#
# COMPACT_ATOMS: atom_id res chain seq x y z
N VAL A 1 6.41 -9.20 -7.86
CA VAL A 1 4.99 -9.15 -7.44
C VAL A 1 4.65 -7.70 -7.28
N MET A 2 3.51 -7.26 -7.79
CA MET A 2 3.01 -5.90 -7.60
C MET A 2 1.77 -5.97 -6.72
N VAL A 3 1.80 -5.30 -5.58
CA VAL A 3 0.66 -5.16 -4.67
C VAL A 3 -0.02 -3.84 -4.95
N PHE A 4 -1.27 -3.89 -5.37
CA PHE A 4 -2.11 -2.71 -5.52
C PHE A 4 -3.00 -2.53 -4.29
N VAL A 5 -2.93 -1.34 -3.69
CA VAL A 5 -3.74 -0.95 -2.52
C VAL A 5 -4.72 0.14 -2.96
N HIS A 6 -6.00 -0.21 -3.06
CA HIS A 6 -7.02 0.73 -3.51
C HIS A 6 -7.32 1.81 -2.47
N GLY A 7 -7.95 2.89 -2.94
CA GLY A 7 -8.34 4.04 -2.12
C GLY A 7 -9.70 3.87 -1.45
N TYR A 8 -10.18 4.98 -0.90
CA TYR A 8 -11.48 5.09 -0.26
C TYR A 8 -12.65 4.90 -1.25
N ASN A 9 -13.79 4.44 -0.74
CA ASN A 9 -15.05 4.28 -1.48
C ASN A 9 -14.88 3.52 -2.79
N THR A 10 -14.01 2.50 -2.76
CA THR A 10 -13.71 1.65 -3.93
C THR A 10 -14.20 0.24 -3.65
N GLY A 11 -15.15 -0.23 -4.47
CA GLY A 11 -15.63 -1.60 -4.45
C GLY A 11 -14.57 -2.60 -4.92
N PHE A 12 -14.76 -3.88 -4.60
CA PHE A 12 -13.80 -4.92 -4.98
C PHE A 12 -13.66 -5.04 -6.51
N ASP A 13 -14.77 -4.99 -7.23
CA ASP A 13 -14.85 -5.01 -8.69
C ASP A 13 -14.12 -3.82 -9.33
N ASP A 14 -14.35 -2.61 -8.82
CA ASP A 14 -13.63 -1.41 -9.25
C ASP A 14 -12.12 -1.51 -9.01
N ALA A 15 -11.72 -2.06 -7.86
CA ALA A 15 -10.33 -2.24 -7.50
C ALA A 15 -9.64 -3.28 -8.40
N VAL A 16 -10.32 -4.39 -8.71
CA VAL A 16 -9.85 -5.40 -9.67
C VAL A 16 -9.72 -4.81 -11.07
N TYR A 17 -10.70 -4.02 -11.51
CA TYR A 17 -10.65 -3.33 -12.80
C TYR A 17 -9.43 -2.40 -12.88
N ARG A 18 -9.23 -1.53 -11.88
CA ARG A 18 -8.06 -0.62 -11.82
C ARG A 18 -6.74 -1.38 -11.84
N LEU A 19 -6.60 -2.44 -11.03
CA LEU A 19 -5.38 -3.25 -11.02
C LEU A 19 -5.11 -3.84 -12.42
N THR A 20 -6.15 -4.35 -13.08
CA THR A 20 -6.04 -4.96 -14.40
C THR A 20 -5.60 -3.93 -15.44
N GLN A 21 -6.16 -2.72 -15.41
CA GLN A 21 -5.72 -1.61 -16.29
C GLN A 21 -4.26 -1.24 -16.06
N ILE A 22 -3.83 -1.07 -14.80
CA ILE A 22 -2.44 -0.74 -14.48
C ILE A 22 -1.49 -1.81 -15.03
N VAL A 23 -1.81 -3.10 -14.80
CA VAL A 23 -0.98 -4.23 -15.29
C VAL A 23 -0.93 -4.27 -16.80
N HIS A 24 -2.09 -4.12 -17.46
CA HIS A 24 -2.22 -4.14 -18.90
C HIS A 24 -1.41 -3.00 -19.56
N ASP A 25 -1.62 -1.76 -19.11
CA ASP A 25 -1.06 -0.57 -19.74
C ASP A 25 0.44 -0.42 -19.45
N SER A 26 0.92 -0.89 -18.30
CA SER A 26 2.35 -0.90 -17.98
C SER A 26 3.11 -2.07 -18.58
N GLY A 27 2.42 -3.09 -19.10
CA GLY A 27 3.04 -4.34 -19.54
C GLY A 27 3.76 -5.08 -18.41
N TYR A 28 3.27 -4.99 -17.16
CA TYR A 28 3.94 -5.54 -15.99
C TYR A 28 4.09 -7.07 -16.12
N PRO A 29 5.32 -7.62 -16.12
CA PRO A 29 5.55 -9.04 -16.39
C PRO A 29 5.42 -9.94 -15.15
N GLY A 30 5.18 -9.36 -13.97
CA GLY A 30 5.10 -10.09 -12.71
C GLY A 30 3.67 -10.42 -12.29
N THR A 31 3.52 -11.09 -11.16
CA THR A 31 2.21 -11.42 -10.58
C THR A 31 1.58 -10.20 -9.91
N PRO A 32 0.40 -9.75 -10.36
CA PRO A 32 -0.36 -8.72 -9.66
C PRO A 32 -1.13 -9.29 -8.47
N VAL A 33 -1.21 -8.51 -7.39
CA VAL A 33 -1.94 -8.83 -6.16
C VAL A 33 -2.77 -7.62 -5.79
N LEU A 34 -4.08 -7.80 -5.65
CA LEU A 34 -4.96 -6.79 -5.08
C LEU A 34 -5.00 -6.96 -3.56
N PHE A 35 -4.61 -5.93 -2.82
CA PHE A 35 -4.97 -5.83 -1.41
C PHE A 35 -6.28 -5.06 -1.29
N SER A 36 -7.36 -5.78 -1.01
CA SER A 36 -8.68 -5.19 -0.79
C SER A 36 -8.97 -5.07 0.70
N TRP A 37 -9.42 -3.89 1.11
CA TRP A 37 -9.80 -3.57 2.48
C TRP A 37 -11.19 -2.94 2.50
N ALA A 38 -11.80 -2.87 3.68
CA ALA A 38 -13.17 -2.36 3.86
C ALA A 38 -13.26 -0.83 3.68
N SER A 39 -12.96 -0.35 2.47
CA SER A 39 -12.90 1.07 2.12
C SER A 39 -14.26 1.67 1.72
N GLY A 40 -15.29 0.83 1.56
CA GLY A 40 -16.64 1.31 1.28
C GLY A 40 -17.53 0.30 0.56
N ALA A 41 -18.69 0.05 1.15
CA ALA A 41 -19.94 -0.13 0.40
C ALA A 41 -21.14 0.60 1.08
N LYS A 42 -20.93 1.33 2.19
CA LYS A 42 -21.95 2.16 2.85
C LYS A 42 -21.35 3.45 3.40
N THR A 43 -21.89 4.56 2.92
CA THR A 43 -21.47 5.97 3.06
C THR A 43 -21.94 6.61 4.37
N THR A 44 -21.50 6.13 5.54
CA THR A 44 -21.96 6.75 6.81
C THR A 44 -20.87 7.01 7.84
N ASP A 45 -19.63 7.33 7.45
CA ASP A 45 -18.78 8.35 8.10
C ASP A 45 -17.30 8.16 7.74
N TYR A 46 -16.65 9.21 7.22
CA TYR A 46 -15.19 9.27 6.97
C TYR A 46 -14.34 8.89 8.20
N VAL A 47 -14.90 9.02 9.41
CA VAL A 47 -14.29 8.59 10.67
C VAL A 47 -14.23 7.06 10.79
N TYR A 48 -15.27 6.35 10.33
CA TYR A 48 -15.30 4.88 10.29
C TYR A 48 -14.22 4.32 9.36
N ASP A 49 -13.91 5.06 8.30
CA ASP A 49 -12.92 4.68 7.31
C ASP A 49 -11.49 4.82 7.81
N LYS A 50 -11.22 5.73 8.76
CA LYS A 50 -9.93 5.80 9.45
C LYS A 50 -9.69 4.62 10.38
N GLU A 51 -10.71 4.18 11.10
CA GLU A 51 -10.63 2.97 11.94
C GLU A 51 -10.46 1.72 11.08
N SER A 52 -11.19 1.64 9.96
CA SER A 52 -11.07 0.53 9.00
C SER A 52 -9.70 0.52 8.30
N ALA A 53 -9.17 1.69 7.94
CA ALA A 53 -7.81 1.83 7.42
C ALA A 53 -6.76 1.46 8.48
N ALA A 54 -6.98 1.83 9.74
CA ALA A 54 -6.11 1.47 10.85
C ALA A 54 -6.13 -0.02 11.16
N ALA A 55 -7.23 -0.72 10.91
CA ALA A 55 -7.25 -2.18 10.92
C ALA A 55 -6.48 -2.74 9.72
N ALA A 56 -6.77 -2.23 8.51
CA ALA A 56 -6.21 -2.70 7.25
C ALA A 56 -4.67 -2.70 7.21
N ARG A 57 -4.02 -1.77 7.93
CA ARG A 57 -2.55 -1.72 7.99
C ARG A 57 -1.93 -3.03 8.50
N ASP A 58 -2.55 -3.68 9.48
CA ASP A 58 -2.03 -4.90 10.11
C ASP A 58 -2.23 -6.07 9.14
N GLN A 59 -3.36 -6.14 8.44
CA GLN A 59 -3.57 -7.17 7.41
C GLN A 59 -2.68 -6.95 6.18
N LEU A 60 -2.38 -5.70 5.82
CA LEU A 60 -1.40 -5.40 4.76
C LEU A 60 -0.01 -5.85 5.21
N GLU A 61 0.39 -5.63 6.47
CA GLU A 61 1.65 -6.15 7.02
C GLU A 61 1.73 -7.67 6.86
N VAL A 62 0.71 -8.40 7.33
CA VAL A 62 0.66 -9.86 7.20
C VAL A 62 0.75 -10.27 5.73
N THR A 63 0.03 -9.59 4.84
CA THR A 63 0.06 -9.87 3.38
C THR A 63 1.46 -9.68 2.80
N LEU A 64 2.13 -8.57 3.10
CA LEU A 64 3.47 -8.29 2.61
C LEU A 64 4.49 -9.31 3.14
N ARG A 65 4.38 -9.70 4.42
CA ARG A 65 5.23 -10.75 5.01
C ARG A 65 4.99 -12.12 4.37
N MET A 66 3.73 -12.49 4.13
CA MET A 66 3.39 -13.73 3.41
C MET A 66 4.00 -13.73 2.00
N LEU A 67 3.87 -12.62 1.26
CA LEU A 67 4.48 -12.47 -0.05
C LEU A 67 6.01 -12.56 0.02
N ALA A 68 6.64 -11.99 1.04
CA ALA A 68 8.08 -12.07 1.26
C ALA A 68 8.57 -13.50 1.56
N GLN A 69 7.71 -14.38 2.06
CA GLN A 69 8.03 -15.80 2.29
C GLN A 69 7.85 -16.67 1.03
N THR A 70 7.22 -16.14 -0.03
CA THR A 70 7.12 -16.85 -1.31
C THR A 70 8.43 -16.77 -2.13
N GLY A 71 8.43 -17.42 -3.30
CA GLY A 71 9.48 -17.26 -4.32
C GLY A 71 9.54 -15.87 -4.98
N ALA A 72 8.77 -14.87 -4.51
CA ALA A 72 8.86 -13.50 -4.98
C ALA A 72 10.28 -12.95 -4.78
N ARG A 73 10.89 -12.50 -5.88
CA ARG A 73 12.20 -11.82 -5.90
C ARG A 73 12.13 -10.36 -5.44
N ARG A 74 10.95 -9.75 -5.59
CA ARG A 74 10.69 -8.33 -5.39
C ARG A 74 9.20 -8.07 -5.20
N ILE A 75 8.87 -7.14 -4.30
CA ILE A 75 7.51 -6.70 -3.96
C ILE A 75 7.39 -5.21 -4.22
N ASP A 76 6.77 -4.85 -5.33
CA ASP A 76 6.43 -3.47 -5.68
C ASP A 76 5.06 -3.12 -5.08
N ILE A 77 4.89 -1.90 -4.59
CA ILE A 77 3.64 -1.43 -4.01
C ILE A 77 3.15 -0.22 -4.81
N VAL A 78 1.91 -0.29 -5.28
CA VAL A 78 1.19 0.83 -5.91
C VAL A 78 -0.05 1.11 -5.07
N ALA A 79 -0.13 2.30 -4.48
CA ALA A 79 -1.22 2.68 -3.61
C ALA A 79 -1.90 3.95 -4.13
N HIS A 80 -3.23 4.05 -3.98
CA HIS A 80 -4.01 5.18 -4.47
C HIS A 80 -4.85 5.82 -3.35
N SER A 81 -4.92 7.16 -3.29
CA SER A 81 -5.76 7.92 -2.35
C SER A 81 -5.56 7.44 -0.90
N MET A 82 -6.60 7.13 -0.12
CA MET A 82 -6.45 6.62 1.26
C MET A 82 -5.62 5.32 1.37
N GLY A 83 -5.47 4.56 0.29
CA GLY A 83 -4.58 3.40 0.25
C GLY A 83 -3.11 3.79 0.47
N THR A 84 -2.72 5.03 0.16
CA THR A 84 -1.35 5.52 0.44
C THR A 84 -1.10 5.69 1.93
N TRP A 85 -2.11 6.14 2.68
CA TRP A 85 -2.03 6.24 4.14
C TRP A 85 -1.89 4.86 4.78
N VAL A 86 -2.71 3.89 4.35
CA VAL A 86 -2.62 2.49 4.81
C VAL A 86 -1.22 1.93 4.54
N THR A 87 -0.74 2.09 3.30
CA THR A 87 0.60 1.64 2.89
C THR A 87 1.70 2.25 3.74
N MET A 88 1.66 3.57 3.96
CA MET A 88 2.69 4.25 4.74
C MET A 88 2.68 3.85 6.21
N GLU A 89 1.50 3.65 6.81
CA GLU A 89 1.44 3.19 8.20
C GLU A 89 1.95 1.74 8.33
N THR A 90 1.63 0.86 7.39
CA THR A 90 2.19 -0.50 7.35
C THR A 90 3.72 -0.50 7.20
N LEU A 91 4.27 0.28 6.25
CA LEU A 91 5.73 0.38 6.08
C LEU A 91 6.40 0.93 7.35
N ARG A 92 5.76 1.89 8.03
CA ARG A 92 6.22 2.40 9.31
C ARG A 92 6.23 1.32 10.40
N GLN A 93 5.21 0.46 10.47
CA GLN A 93 5.16 -0.67 11.42
C GLN A 93 6.24 -1.72 11.13
N LEU A 94 6.43 -2.07 9.85
CA LEU A 94 7.54 -2.93 9.41
C LEU A 94 8.89 -2.37 9.86
N ALA A 95 9.07 -1.05 9.78
CA ALA A 95 10.29 -0.41 10.27
C ALA A 95 10.45 -0.46 11.79
N ILE A 96 9.37 -0.27 12.56
CA ILE A 96 9.39 -0.42 14.02
C ILE A 96 9.82 -1.83 14.43
N THR A 97 9.35 -2.85 13.71
CA THR A 97 9.61 -4.26 14.00
C THR A 97 10.96 -4.75 13.47
N GLY A 98 11.74 -3.89 12.79
CA GLY A 98 13.08 -4.20 12.29
C GLY A 98 13.12 -4.87 10.91
N ASP A 99 12.00 -4.89 10.18
CA ASP A 99 11.88 -5.53 8.86
C ASP A 99 11.33 -4.56 7.79
N ARG A 100 11.83 -3.32 7.81
CA ARG A 100 11.33 -2.19 7.00
C ARG A 100 11.32 -2.47 5.48
N ASP A 101 12.21 -3.35 5.02
CA ASP A 101 12.45 -3.66 3.60
C ASP A 101 11.98 -5.07 3.22
N LEU A 102 11.18 -5.74 4.07
CA LEU A 102 10.65 -7.09 3.83
C LEU A 102 11.77 -8.09 3.51
N SER A 103 12.80 -8.14 4.35
CA SER A 103 14.02 -8.94 4.16
C SER A 103 14.74 -8.62 2.84
N GLY A 104 14.77 -7.33 2.46
CA GLY A 104 15.41 -6.83 1.24
C GLY A 104 14.60 -7.05 -0.04
N LYS A 105 13.33 -7.46 0.07
CA LYS A 105 12.45 -7.71 -1.10
C LYS A 105 11.59 -6.50 -1.47
N LEU A 106 11.52 -5.46 -0.64
CA LEU A 106 10.77 -4.25 -0.96
C LEU A 106 11.32 -3.59 -2.23
N GLY A 107 10.45 -3.41 -3.21
CA GLY A 107 10.74 -2.85 -4.52
C GLY A 107 10.44 -1.36 -4.60
N ASP A 108 9.76 -0.95 -5.68
CA ASP A 108 9.32 0.43 -5.82
C ASP A 108 8.03 0.63 -5.02
N VAL A 109 7.91 1.79 -4.36
CA VAL A 109 6.71 2.21 -3.65
C VAL A 109 6.17 3.45 -4.33
N VAL A 110 4.98 3.32 -4.93
CA VAL A 110 4.28 4.39 -5.65
C VAL A 110 3.06 4.79 -4.85
N LEU A 111 2.98 6.06 -4.48
CA LEU A 111 1.88 6.68 -3.75
C LEU A 111 1.19 7.68 -4.69
N ALA A 112 0.06 7.27 -5.27
CA ALA A 112 -0.68 8.03 -6.28
C ALA A 112 -1.86 8.79 -5.69
N SER A 113 -1.98 10.08 -6.02
CA SER A 113 -2.95 11.03 -5.46
C SER A 113 -3.06 10.87 -3.93
N PRO A 114 -1.93 10.94 -3.20
CA PRO A 114 -1.86 10.47 -1.83
C PRO A 114 -2.75 11.28 -0.89
N ASP A 115 -3.62 10.59 -0.15
CA ASP A 115 -4.45 11.20 0.89
C ASP A 115 -3.77 11.05 2.26
N ILE A 116 -2.66 11.78 2.41
CA ILE A 116 -1.88 11.84 3.63
C ILE A 116 -1.39 13.27 3.86
N ASP A 117 -1.61 13.79 5.06
CA ASP A 117 -1.06 15.07 5.46
C ASP A 117 0.48 15.04 5.38
N VAL A 118 1.08 16.11 4.85
CA VAL A 118 2.51 16.18 4.59
C VAL A 118 3.35 16.05 5.86
N ASP A 119 2.88 16.56 6.99
CA ASP A 119 3.60 16.49 8.26
C ASP A 119 3.46 15.11 8.89
N VAL A 120 2.31 14.45 8.70
CA VAL A 120 2.15 13.02 9.02
C VAL A 120 3.11 12.18 8.19
N PHE A 121 3.14 12.36 6.86
CA PHE A 121 4.06 11.64 5.97
C PHE A 121 5.52 11.82 6.39
N LYS A 122 5.96 13.06 6.62
CA LYS A 122 7.32 13.34 7.11
C LYS A 122 7.60 12.65 8.45
N SER A 123 6.63 12.62 9.35
CA SER A 123 6.76 11.93 10.64
C SER A 123 6.92 10.42 10.47
N GLN A 124 6.11 9.81 9.61
CA GLN A 124 6.22 8.39 9.30
C GLN A 124 7.56 8.08 8.61
N MET A 125 8.01 8.91 7.68
CA MET A 125 9.31 8.76 7.02
C MET A 125 10.49 8.90 7.99
N ARG A 126 10.42 9.79 8.98
CA ARG A 126 11.45 9.86 10.04
C ARG A 126 11.52 8.55 10.83
N ARG A 127 10.38 7.91 11.08
CA ARG A 127 10.33 6.63 11.79
C ARG A 127 10.75 5.46 10.91
N TYR A 128 10.41 5.48 9.62
CA TYR A 128 10.79 4.47 8.63
C TYR A 128 12.28 4.53 8.28
N GLY A 129 12.86 5.74 8.17
CA GLY A 129 14.24 5.99 7.78
C GLY A 129 14.40 6.35 6.30
N LYS A 130 15.64 6.37 5.82
CA LYS A 130 15.93 6.61 4.39
C LYS A 130 15.69 5.30 3.62
N PRO A 131 14.73 5.22 2.68
CA PRO A 131 14.53 4.01 1.90
C PRO A 131 15.72 3.78 0.96
N ASP A 132 15.95 2.51 0.61
CA ASP A 132 17.02 2.14 -0.34
C ASP A 132 16.70 2.63 -1.75
N LYS A 133 15.41 2.74 -2.07
CA LYS A 133 14.87 3.38 -3.29
C LYS A 133 13.91 4.49 -2.93
N PRO A 134 13.90 5.62 -3.65
CA PRO A 134 12.97 6.70 -3.35
C PRO A 134 11.51 6.23 -3.49
N PHE A 135 10.66 6.67 -2.57
CA PHE A 135 9.21 6.53 -2.74
C PHE A 135 8.75 7.54 -3.79
N ILE A 136 7.94 7.09 -4.74
CA ILE A 136 7.44 7.88 -5.86
C ILE A 136 6.09 8.46 -5.46
N LEU A 137 5.98 9.78 -5.41
CA LEU A 137 4.75 10.50 -5.14
C LEU A 137 4.19 11.04 -6.47
N LEU A 138 2.97 10.65 -6.82
CA LEU A 138 2.24 11.19 -7.97
C LEU A 138 1.12 12.08 -7.43
N LEU A 139 1.20 13.38 -7.70
CA LEU A 139 0.23 14.39 -7.23
C LEU A 139 -0.86 14.63 -8.28
#